data_AF-A0A1M5WK97-F1
#
_entry.id   AF-A0A1M5WK97-F1
#
_cell.length_a   1.000
_cell.length_b   1.000
_cell.length_c   1.000
_cell.angle_alpha   90.00
_cell.angle_beta   90.00
_cell.angle_gamma   90.00
#
_symmetry.space_group_name_H-M   'P 1'
#
loop_
_entity.id
_entity.type
_entity.pdbx_description
1 polymer ?
#
loop_
_entity_poly.entity_id
_entity_poly.type
_entity_poly.pdbx_seq_one_letter_code
_entity_poly.pdbx_strand_id
1 'polypeptide(L)'
;MKNKKNIYILLPLVLFVWGAVLFQVFSFTNADEIIPESNPEFGIKPLKINKRESFSININYRDPFLGKMYNPETVLHPKTISAKTVKVIKKAEPLVWPNIIYKGLISDTKGKSKIFMLIIDGKNYYMKVGDTENEIFLKDGDKESVYVKYKGNLNLIMLQD
;
A
#
# COMPACT_ATOMS: atom_id res chain seq x y z
N MET A 1 39.20 26.67 -53.99
CA MET A 1 38.91 25.36 -53.33
C MET A 1 39.22 25.50 -51.85
N LYS A 2 38.18 25.41 -51.02
CA LYS A 2 38.14 25.82 -49.61
C LYS A 2 38.93 24.82 -48.73
N ASN A 3 39.75 25.33 -47.82
CA ASN A 3 40.66 24.56 -46.95
C ASN A 3 39.91 23.51 -46.13
N LYS A 4 39.98 22.23 -46.53
CA LYS A 4 39.36 21.10 -45.82
C LYS A 4 40.09 20.71 -44.54
N LYS A 5 41.20 21.37 -44.17
CA LYS A 5 42.00 21.04 -42.98
C LYS A 5 41.20 21.14 -41.67
N ASN A 6 40.24 22.07 -41.60
CA ASN A 6 39.39 22.23 -40.42
C ASN A 6 38.47 21.01 -40.17
N ILE A 7 38.10 20.24 -41.21
CA ILE A 7 37.25 19.05 -40.98
C ILE A 7 38.04 17.93 -40.28
N TYR A 8 39.34 17.83 -40.53
CA TYR A 8 40.19 16.80 -39.94
C TYR A 8 40.45 17.05 -38.45
N ILE A 9 40.38 18.30 -37.98
CA ILE A 9 40.44 18.62 -36.55
C ILE A 9 39.04 18.59 -35.91
N LEU A 10 38.01 19.04 -36.64
CA LEU A 10 36.66 19.18 -36.10
C LEU A 10 35.96 17.82 -35.93
N LEU A 11 36.19 16.88 -36.85
CA LEU A 11 35.56 15.55 -36.80
C LEU A 11 35.97 14.73 -35.57
N PRO A 12 37.26 14.56 -35.20
CA PRO A 12 37.63 13.84 -33.99
C PRO A 12 37.18 14.57 -32.72
N LEU A 13 37.16 15.90 -32.71
CA LEU A 13 36.67 16.69 -31.58
C LEU A 13 35.18 16.42 -31.32
N VAL A 14 34.36 16.41 -32.37
CA VAL A 14 32.93 16.11 -32.27
C VAL A 14 32.69 14.67 -31.81
N LEU A 15 33.44 13.70 -32.33
CA LEU A 15 33.38 12.30 -31.87
C LEU A 15 33.72 12.15 -30.39
N PHE A 16 34.69 12.92 -29.89
CA PHE A 16 35.07 12.88 -28.48
C PHE A 16 33.95 13.39 -27.57
N VAL A 17 33.29 14.50 -27.94
CA VAL A 17 32.15 15.05 -27.20
C VAL A 17 30.98 14.06 -27.17
N TRP A 18 30.61 13.48 -28.32
CA TRP A 18 29.53 12.49 -28.38
C TRP A 18 29.88 11.18 -27.68
N GLY A 19 31.14 10.74 -27.74
CA GLY A 19 31.63 9.58 -27.00
C GLY A 19 31.51 9.77 -25.48
N ALA A 20 31.86 10.95 -24.97
CA ALA A 20 31.71 11.29 -23.56
C ALA A 20 30.23 11.31 -23.12
N VAL A 21 29.34 11.88 -23.94
CA VAL A 21 27.89 11.88 -23.67
C VAL A 21 27.34 10.45 -23.61
N LEU A 22 27.70 9.59 -24.57
CA LEU A 22 27.29 8.19 -24.57
C LEU A 22 27.82 7.45 -23.33
N PHE A 23 29.11 7.63 -23.00
CA PHE A 23 29.71 7.03 -21.81
C PHE A 23 29.00 7.45 -20.52
N GLN A 24 28.65 8.72 -20.39
CA GLN A 24 27.90 9.24 -19.24
C GLN A 24 26.50 8.62 -19.14
N VAL A 25 25.76 8.53 -20.25
CA VAL A 25 24.42 7.93 -20.25
C VAL A 25 24.47 6.45 -19.86
N PHE A 26 25.43 5.68 -20.38
CA PHE A 26 25.60 4.28 -20.00
C PHE A 26 26.09 4.11 -18.56
N SER A 27 26.89 5.05 -18.03
CA SER A 27 27.37 4.98 -16.65
C SER A 27 26.22 5.05 -15.64
N PHE A 28 25.17 5.82 -15.93
CA PHE A 28 23.96 5.90 -15.11
C PHE A 28 23.02 4.69 -15.22
N THR A 29 23.26 3.77 -16.17
CA THR A 29 22.46 2.53 -16.29
C THR A 29 22.98 1.38 -15.43
N ASN A 30 24.19 1.50 -14.88
CA ASN A 30 24.62 0.60 -13.82
C ASN A 30 23.89 1.07 -12.57
N ALA A 31 22.86 0.31 -12.19
CA ALA A 31 22.22 0.48 -10.90
C ALA A 31 23.32 0.34 -9.84
N ASP A 32 23.68 1.45 -9.19
CA ASP A 32 24.37 1.36 -7.91
C ASP A 32 23.54 0.39 -7.07
N GLU A 33 24.15 -0.72 -6.66
CA GLU A 33 23.55 -1.60 -5.67
C GLU A 33 23.23 -0.71 -4.49
N ILE A 34 21.94 -0.46 -4.29
CA ILE A 34 21.42 0.19 -3.10
C ILE A 34 21.81 -0.76 -1.98
N ILE A 35 22.96 -0.50 -1.35
CA ILE A 35 23.35 -1.18 -0.12
C ILE A 35 22.21 -0.85 0.84
N PRO A 36 21.37 -1.83 1.23
CA PRO A 36 20.32 -1.54 2.17
C PRO A 36 21.04 -1.11 3.45
N GLU A 37 20.86 0.15 3.82
CA GLU A 37 21.25 0.63 5.14
C GLU A 37 20.62 -0.35 6.13
N SER A 38 21.46 -1.08 6.86
CA SER A 38 21.00 -2.13 7.77
C SER A 38 20.21 -1.44 8.87
N ASN A 39 18.90 -1.34 8.69
CA ASN A 39 18.01 -0.86 9.72
C ASN A 39 18.24 -1.78 10.93
N PRO A 40 18.66 -1.26 12.10
CA PRO A 40 18.83 -2.09 13.27
C PRO A 40 17.49 -2.71 13.57
N GLU A 41 17.44 -4.04 13.52
CA GLU A 41 16.25 -4.84 13.72
C GLU A 41 15.71 -4.52 15.12
N PHE A 42 14.71 -3.66 15.19
CA PHE A 42 14.11 -3.26 16.45
C PHE A 42 13.36 -4.48 16.97
N GLY A 43 13.97 -5.20 17.91
CA GLY A 43 13.41 -6.40 18.51
C GLY A 43 12.05 -6.08 19.13
N ILE A 44 10.98 -6.37 18.38
CA ILE A 44 9.61 -6.19 18.84
C ILE A 44 9.41 -7.19 19.98
N LYS A 45 9.44 -6.68 21.22
CA LYS A 45 9.09 -7.48 22.39
C LYS A 45 7.59 -7.79 22.29
N PRO A 46 7.17 -9.06 22.25
CA PRO A 46 5.76 -9.39 22.22
C PRO A 46 5.10 -8.84 23.50
N LEU A 47 4.07 -8.01 23.32
CA LEU A 47 3.25 -7.57 24.45
C LEU A 47 2.66 -8.81 25.12
N LYS A 48 2.91 -8.98 26.42
CA LYS A 48 2.27 -10.01 27.23
C LYS A 48 0.78 -9.68 27.34
N ILE A 49 -0.01 -10.35 26.50
CA ILE A 49 -1.46 -10.24 26.50
C ILE A 49 -1.95 -11.00 27.73
N ASN A 50 -2.33 -10.28 28.78
CA ASN A 50 -2.98 -10.92 29.92
C ASN A 50 -4.32 -11.52 29.48
N LYS A 51 -4.60 -12.75 29.91
CA LYS A 51 -5.86 -13.44 29.62
C LYS A 51 -7.01 -12.59 30.15
N ARG A 52 -7.90 -12.13 29.26
CA ARG A 52 -9.10 -11.41 29.68
C ARG A 52 -9.91 -12.29 30.63
N GLU A 53 -10.23 -11.77 31.81
CA GLU A 53 -11.16 -12.41 32.73
C GLU A 53 -12.55 -12.43 32.10
N SER A 54 -13.13 -13.61 31.95
CA SER A 54 -14.52 -13.77 31.54
C SER A 54 -15.39 -13.64 32.77
N PHE A 55 -16.22 -12.61 32.84
CA PHE A 55 -17.26 -12.51 33.86
C PHE A 55 -18.57 -13.05 33.30
N SER A 56 -19.26 -13.86 34.12
CA SER A 56 -20.63 -14.29 33.86
C SER A 56 -21.59 -13.32 34.54
N ILE A 57 -22.49 -12.72 33.76
CA ILE A 57 -23.50 -11.80 34.28
C ILE A 57 -24.74 -12.59 34.72
N ASN A 58 -25.19 -12.37 35.95
CA ASN A 58 -26.45 -12.92 36.44
C ASN A 58 -27.60 -11.99 36.01
N ILE A 59 -28.45 -12.46 35.11
CA ILE A 59 -29.53 -11.67 34.48
C ILE A 59 -30.89 -11.84 35.19
N ASN A 60 -30.92 -12.23 36.46
CA ASN A 60 -32.17 -12.37 37.23
C ASN A 60 -32.66 -11.01 37.76
N TYR A 61 -33.00 -10.09 36.86
CA TYR A 61 -33.56 -8.78 37.21
C TYR A 61 -34.72 -8.40 36.28
N ARG A 62 -35.54 -7.45 36.75
CA ARG A 62 -36.68 -6.93 36.00
C ARG A 62 -36.21 -5.85 35.02
N ASP A 63 -36.59 -5.98 33.75
CA ASP A 63 -36.23 -5.05 32.68
C ASP A 63 -36.63 -3.60 33.07
N PRO A 64 -35.67 -2.66 33.18
CA PRO A 64 -35.93 -1.29 33.64
C PRO A 64 -36.64 -0.42 32.58
N PHE A 65 -36.79 -0.90 31.35
CA PHE A 65 -37.49 -0.18 30.28
C PHE A 65 -38.93 -0.67 30.13
N LEU A 66 -39.10 -1.99 30.07
CA LEU A 66 -40.39 -2.61 29.75
C LEU A 66 -41.08 -3.24 30.97
N GLY A 67 -40.40 -3.32 32.12
CA GLY A 67 -40.97 -3.86 33.37
C GLY A 67 -41.28 -5.36 33.33
N LYS A 68 -40.66 -6.12 32.41
CA LYS A 68 -40.86 -7.58 32.28
C LYS A 68 -39.73 -8.32 33.00
N MET A 69 -40.05 -9.45 33.64
CA MET A 69 -39.02 -10.33 34.19
C MET A 69 -38.40 -11.15 33.06
N TYR A 70 -37.09 -11.35 33.12
CA TYR A 70 -36.39 -12.23 32.19
C TYR A 70 -36.92 -13.67 32.33
N ASN A 71 -37.53 -14.20 31.26
CA ASN A 71 -37.99 -15.59 31.21
C ASN A 71 -37.00 -16.43 30.37
N PRO A 72 -36.20 -17.32 30.99
CA PRO A 72 -35.27 -18.18 30.26
C PRO A 72 -35.98 -19.18 29.33
N GLU A 73 -37.28 -19.44 29.50
CA GLU A 73 -38.00 -20.39 28.64
C GLU A 73 -38.30 -19.81 27.25
N THR A 74 -38.41 -18.48 27.12
CA THR A 74 -38.62 -17.84 25.81
C THR A 74 -37.36 -17.83 24.92
N VAL A 75 -36.17 -18.11 25.46
CA VAL A 75 -34.94 -18.28 24.65
C VAL A 75 -34.69 -19.74 24.25
N LEU A 76 -35.45 -20.70 24.78
CA LEU A 76 -35.33 -22.14 24.47
C LEU A 76 -36.17 -22.59 23.27
N HIS A 77 -36.97 -21.70 22.69
CA HIS A 77 -37.45 -21.89 21.33
C HIS A 77 -36.42 -21.24 20.40
N PRO A 78 -35.41 -21.98 19.90
CA PRO A 78 -34.72 -21.52 18.71
C PRO A 78 -35.80 -21.41 17.65
N LYS A 79 -36.25 -20.18 17.38
CA LYS A 79 -36.94 -19.84 16.14
C LYS A 79 -36.12 -20.55 15.08
N THR A 80 -36.71 -21.53 14.39
CA THR A 80 -36.03 -22.32 13.38
C THR A 80 -35.48 -21.35 12.35
N ILE A 81 -34.24 -20.91 12.55
CA ILE A 81 -33.48 -20.18 11.57
C ILE A 81 -33.23 -21.25 10.53
N SER A 82 -34.08 -21.26 9.49
CA SER A 82 -33.90 -22.02 8.27
C SER A 82 -32.41 -22.10 8.01
N ALA A 83 -31.88 -23.33 7.99
CA ALA A 83 -30.46 -23.61 7.90
C ALA A 83 -29.92 -22.93 6.65
N LYS A 84 -29.48 -21.68 6.83
CA LYS A 84 -28.84 -20.90 5.79
C LYS A 84 -27.54 -21.63 5.60
N THR A 85 -27.46 -22.40 4.52
CA THR A 85 -26.28 -23.12 4.05
C THR A 85 -25.05 -22.30 4.43
N VAL A 86 -24.32 -22.78 5.43
CA VAL A 86 -23.07 -22.17 5.83
C VAL A 86 -22.18 -22.35 4.63
N LYS A 87 -22.08 -21.30 3.81
CA LYS A 87 -21.10 -21.26 2.73
C LYS A 87 -19.80 -21.53 3.43
N VAL A 88 -19.17 -22.66 3.09
CA VAL A 88 -17.83 -23.00 3.52
C VAL A 88 -16.98 -21.79 3.16
N ILE A 89 -16.64 -20.99 4.18
CA ILE A 89 -15.75 -19.87 4.04
C ILE A 89 -14.43 -20.55 3.68
N LYS A 90 -14.08 -20.51 2.39
CA LYS A 90 -12.76 -20.93 1.93
C LYS A 90 -11.76 -20.21 2.83
N LYS A 91 -10.97 -20.98 3.56
CA LYS A 91 -9.89 -20.47 4.40
C LYS A 91 -9.04 -19.58 3.50
N ALA A 92 -9.12 -18.27 3.73
CA ALA A 92 -8.42 -17.31 2.89
C ALA A 92 -6.93 -17.65 2.96
N GLU A 93 -6.31 -17.83 1.79
CA GLU A 93 -4.87 -17.98 1.70
C GLU A 93 -4.21 -16.77 2.36
N PRO A 94 -3.07 -16.95 3.05
CA PRO A 94 -2.37 -15.84 3.68
C PRO A 94 -1.98 -14.82 2.60
N LEU A 95 -2.61 -13.65 2.64
CA LEU A 95 -2.34 -12.56 1.71
C LEU A 95 -1.01 -11.92 2.08
N VAL A 96 0.00 -12.10 1.22
CA VAL A 96 1.28 -11.39 1.31
C VAL A 96 1.14 -10.06 0.58
N TRP A 97 1.30 -8.96 1.31
CA TRP A 97 1.31 -7.62 0.73
C TRP A 97 2.64 -7.35 0.02
N PRO A 98 2.62 -6.76 -1.19
CA PRO A 98 3.82 -6.25 -1.83
C PRO A 98 4.38 -5.05 -1.05
N ASN A 99 5.64 -4.70 -1.28
CA ASN A 99 6.22 -3.51 -0.65
C ASN A 99 5.71 -2.27 -1.39
N ILE A 100 4.95 -1.43 -0.68
CA ILE A 100 4.32 -0.24 -1.24
C ILE A 100 4.73 0.98 -0.41
N ILE A 101 5.35 1.95 -1.07
CA ILE A 101 5.82 3.19 -0.44
C ILE A 101 5.13 4.37 -1.12
N TYR A 102 4.50 5.23 -0.33
CA TYR A 102 3.89 6.45 -0.83
C TYR A 102 4.89 7.62 -0.77
N LYS A 103 5.19 8.23 -1.92
CA LYS A 103 6.14 9.34 -2.04
C LYS A 103 5.50 10.72 -2.15
N GLY A 104 4.18 10.80 -2.27
CA GLY A 104 3.44 12.06 -2.28
C GLY A 104 2.54 12.24 -3.50
N LEU A 105 1.95 13.43 -3.62
CA LEU A 105 1.05 13.77 -4.70
C LEU A 105 1.51 15.01 -5.48
N ILE A 106 1.22 14.98 -6.77
CA ILE A 106 1.38 16.10 -7.69
C ILE A 106 -0.03 16.60 -8.03
N SER A 107 -0.30 17.88 -7.76
CA SER A 107 -1.57 18.51 -8.07
C SER A 107 -1.38 19.81 -8.85
N ASP A 108 -2.28 20.08 -9.79
CA ASP A 108 -2.36 21.40 -10.43
C ASP A 108 -2.73 22.50 -9.42
N THR A 109 -2.41 23.75 -9.74
CA THR A 109 -2.70 24.97 -8.97
C THR A 109 -4.15 25.10 -8.52
N LYS A 110 -5.09 24.53 -9.28
CA LYS A 110 -6.53 24.50 -8.98
C LYS A 110 -7.01 23.20 -8.34
N GLY A 111 -6.11 22.27 -8.03
CA GLY A 111 -6.38 20.99 -7.36
C GLY A 111 -7.22 19.97 -8.14
N LYS A 112 -7.55 20.24 -9.42
CA LYS A 112 -8.47 19.42 -10.23
C LYS A 112 -7.89 18.09 -10.69
N SER A 113 -6.58 18.05 -10.94
CA SER A 113 -5.87 16.82 -11.30
C SER A 113 -4.90 16.51 -10.19
N LYS A 114 -5.05 15.36 -9.54
CA LYS A 114 -4.16 14.83 -8.51
C LYS A 114 -3.57 13.52 -9.01
N ILE A 115 -2.25 13.40 -8.96
CA ILE A 115 -1.50 12.20 -9.34
C ILE A 115 -0.69 11.80 -8.11
N PHE A 116 -0.83 10.56 -7.68
CA PHE A 116 -0.13 10.00 -6.53
C PHE A 116 1.07 9.19 -7.02
N MET A 117 2.22 9.39 -6.39
CA MET A 117 3.44 8.64 -6.68
C MET A 117 3.60 7.50 -5.67
N LEU A 118 3.54 6.27 -6.14
CA LEU A 118 3.73 5.07 -5.35
C LEU A 118 4.92 4.27 -5.89
N ILE A 119 5.73 3.72 -5.00
CA ILE A 119 6.74 2.73 -5.34
C ILE A 119 6.17 1.37 -4.95
N ILE A 120 5.93 0.52 -5.94
CA ILE A 120 5.42 -0.84 -5.73
C ILE A 120 6.51 -1.80 -6.20
N ASP A 121 7.01 -2.65 -5.30
CA ASP A 121 8.09 -3.61 -5.57
C ASP A 121 9.31 -2.98 -6.28
N GLY A 122 9.68 -1.76 -5.84
CA GLY A 122 10.82 -1.02 -6.37
C GLY A 122 10.58 -0.26 -7.69
N LYS A 123 9.37 -0.33 -8.27
CA LYS A 123 9.01 0.42 -9.49
C LYS A 123 8.13 1.61 -9.16
N ASN A 124 8.39 2.73 -9.82
CA ASN A 124 7.63 3.96 -9.67
C ASN A 124 6.34 3.91 -10.50
N TYR A 125 5.21 4.22 -9.87
CA TYR A 125 3.89 4.31 -10.48
C TYR A 125 3.26 5.67 -10.18
N TYR A 126 2.68 6.27 -11.21
CA TYR A 126 1.95 7.53 -11.12
C TYR A 126 0.47 7.24 -11.36
N MET A 127 -0.31 7.27 -10.29
CA MET A 127 -1.69 6.77 -10.29
C MET A 127 -2.68 7.89 -9.94
N LYS A 128 -3.84 7.90 -10.58
CA LYS A 128 -4.99 8.70 -10.17
C LYS A 128 -5.93 7.85 -9.33
N VAL A 129 -6.81 8.51 -8.58
CA VAL A 129 -7.89 7.82 -7.86
C VAL A 129 -8.74 7.04 -8.86
N GLY A 130 -8.85 5.72 -8.65
CA GLY A 130 -9.53 4.79 -9.53
C GLY A 130 -8.61 3.96 -10.43
N ASP A 131 -7.32 4.28 -10.50
CA ASP A 131 -6.37 3.51 -11.32
C ASP A 131 -5.97 2.20 -10.61
N THR A 132 -5.62 1.19 -11.41
CA THR A 132 -5.10 -0.09 -10.93
C THR A 132 -3.77 -0.38 -11.62
N GLU A 133 -2.70 -0.50 -10.84
CA GLU A 133 -1.37 -0.82 -11.33
C GLU A 133 -0.77 -1.92 -10.45
N ASN A 134 -0.12 -2.91 -11.07
CA ASN A 134 0.44 -4.07 -10.36
C ASN A 134 -0.55 -4.75 -9.38
N GLU A 135 -1.81 -4.93 -9.79
CA GLU A 135 -2.91 -5.48 -8.98
C GLU A 135 -3.31 -4.62 -7.75
N ILE A 136 -2.76 -3.43 -7.61
CA ILE A 136 -3.07 -2.48 -6.54
C ILE A 136 -3.99 -1.41 -7.10
N PHE A 137 -5.17 -1.29 -6.51
CA PHE A 137 -6.15 -0.27 -6.86
C PHE A 137 -6.02 0.92 -5.91
N LEU A 138 -5.84 2.12 -6.45
CA LEU A 138 -5.81 3.35 -5.66
C LEU A 138 -7.24 3.83 -5.43
N LYS A 139 -7.74 3.66 -4.20
CA LYS A 139 -9.13 4.00 -3.84
C LYS A 139 -9.32 5.48 -3.57
N ASP A 140 -8.41 6.08 -2.82
CA ASP A 140 -8.44 7.50 -2.47
C ASP A 140 -7.09 7.92 -1.90
N GLY A 141 -6.84 9.22 -1.74
CA GLY A 141 -5.62 9.72 -1.14
C GLY A 141 -5.60 11.22 -0.88
N ASP A 142 -4.74 11.60 0.06
CA ASP A 142 -4.44 12.97 0.43
C ASP A 142 -2.90 13.19 0.47
N LYS A 143 -2.47 14.34 1.02
CA LYS A 143 -1.04 14.69 1.08
C LYS A 143 -0.24 13.77 2.00
N GLU A 144 -0.86 13.23 3.04
CA GLU A 144 -0.21 12.48 4.10
C GLU A 144 -0.39 10.97 3.93
N SER A 145 -1.41 10.53 3.20
CA SER A 145 -1.74 9.11 3.12
C SER A 145 -2.51 8.72 1.84
N VAL A 146 -2.46 7.44 1.51
CA VAL A 146 -3.22 6.84 0.40
C VAL A 146 -3.90 5.54 0.81
N TYR A 147 -5.14 5.38 0.37
CA TYR A 147 -5.91 4.14 0.51
C TYR A 147 -5.73 3.26 -0.71
N VAL A 148 -5.09 2.12 -0.52
CA VAL A 148 -4.86 1.13 -1.57
C VAL A 148 -5.66 -0.14 -1.31
N LYS A 149 -6.06 -0.82 -2.38
CA LYS A 149 -6.74 -2.10 -2.31
C LYS A 149 -5.97 -3.14 -3.09
N TYR A 150 -5.64 -4.25 -2.43
CA TYR A 150 -4.94 -5.38 -3.02
C TYR A 150 -5.68 -6.68 -2.69
N LYS A 151 -6.01 -7.47 -3.72
CA LYS A 151 -6.77 -8.74 -3.61
C LYS A 151 -7.99 -8.67 -2.69
N GLY A 152 -8.74 -7.57 -2.78
CA GLY A 152 -9.95 -7.34 -2.00
C GLY A 152 -9.75 -6.65 -0.65
N ASN A 153 -8.52 -6.57 -0.13
CA ASN A 153 -8.20 -5.99 1.17
C ASN A 153 -7.77 -4.54 1.02
N LEU A 154 -8.31 -3.66 1.87
CA LEU A 154 -7.99 -2.24 1.91
C LEU A 154 -6.88 -2.01 2.94
N ASN A 155 -5.87 -1.22 2.57
CA ASN A 155 -4.82 -0.79 3.49
C ASN A 155 -4.54 0.71 3.33
N LEU A 156 -4.12 1.36 4.41
CA LEU A 156 -3.73 2.76 4.46
C LEU A 156 -2.21 2.84 4.50
N ILE A 157 -1.63 3.62 3.59
CA ILE A 157 -0.19 3.83 3.52
C ILE A 157 0.08 5.30 3.80
N MET A 158 0.93 5.56 4.79
CA MET A 158 1.37 6.91 5.14
C MET A 158 2.51 7.35 4.23
N LEU A 159 2.64 8.67 4.08
CA LEU A 159 3.76 9.30 3.37
C LEU A 159 5.08 8.90 4.05
N GLN A 160 6.04 8.48 3.24
CA GLN A 160 7.34 8.04 3.71
C GLN A 160 8.45 8.78 2.97
N ASP A 161 9.30 9.47 3.74
CA ASP A 161 10.45 10.23 3.24
C ASP A 161 11.47 9.33 2.51
#